data_AF-A0A927KYG0-F1
#
_entry.id   AF-A0A927KYG0-F1
#
_cell.length_a   1.000
_cell.length_b   1.000
_cell.length_c   1.000
_cell.angle_alpha   90.00
_cell.angle_beta   90.00
_cell.angle_gamma   90.00
#
_symmetry.space_group_name_H-M   'P 1'
#
loop_
_entity.id
_entity.type
_entity.pdbx_description
1 polymer ?
#
loop_
_entity_poly.entity_id
_entity_poly.type
_entity_poly.pdbx_seq_one_letter_code
_entity_poly.pdbx_strand_id
1 'polypeptide(L)'
;MKFVAAMMQAAVTEKRIAENPAAGVKVPRTSSFAVDEDEIPTLEEVDLVAKYISPQYRLTIYLQAAAGLRISETLAFATECRRTDFIRVRWQVSSKANRGDCRTRFVPLKHRAEGEYRDIPTAPFLEEEIVAHAERWDAVPVVFTDKGGRDKELEVFFAPRERGKGTMPTATTYAYHFKKALKAAGLVRADGKPKYTPHGLRHFFASTALANGIPIHEVSRWLGHKSIKTTVDIYGHLVPGAWHRCREIMQDAMRPV
;
A
#
# COMPACT_ATOMS: atom_id res chain seq x y z
N MET A 1 -4.22 8.11 23.52
CA MET A 1 -3.41 8.34 24.74
C MET A 1 -2.26 9.33 24.53
N LYS A 2 -1.33 9.18 23.56
CA LYS A 2 -0.28 10.22 23.29
C LYS A 2 -0.86 11.63 23.06
N PHE A 3 -1.96 11.72 22.30
CA PHE A 3 -2.68 12.99 22.11
C PHE A 3 -3.29 13.54 23.39
N VAL A 4 -3.86 12.69 24.26
CA VAL A 4 -4.45 13.12 25.54
C VAL A 4 -3.37 13.64 26.48
N ALA A 5 -2.25 12.91 26.61
CA ALA A 5 -1.11 13.35 27.41
C ALA A 5 -0.51 14.68 26.90
N ALA A 6 -0.41 14.86 25.58
CA ALA A 6 0.07 16.11 24.99
C ALA A 6 -0.91 17.28 25.20
N MET A 7 -2.23 17.04 25.05
CA MET A 7 -3.26 18.05 25.33
C MET A 7 -3.26 18.47 26.81
N MET A 8 -3.18 17.51 27.73
CA MET A 8 -3.11 17.78 29.16
C MET A 8 -1.79 18.48 29.52
N GLN A 9 -0.68 18.15 28.85
CA GLN A 9 0.58 18.87 29.04
C GLN A 9 0.47 20.33 28.59
N ALA A 10 -0.20 20.61 27.46
CA ALA A 10 -0.46 21.97 27.03
C ALA A 10 -1.35 22.73 28.03
N ALA A 11 -2.36 22.07 28.61
CA ALA A 11 -3.20 22.65 29.66
C ALA A 11 -2.42 22.98 30.94
N VAL A 12 -1.41 22.19 31.31
CA VAL A 12 -0.46 22.52 32.40
C VAL A 12 0.38 23.75 32.03
N THR A 13 0.92 23.80 30.82
CA THR A 13 1.73 24.94 30.34
C THR A 13 0.92 26.24 30.33
N GLU A 14 -0.36 26.18 29.95
CA GLU A 14 -1.30 27.30 30.01
C GLU A 14 -1.84 27.57 31.43
N LYS A 15 -1.39 26.84 32.44
CA LYS A 15 -1.83 26.95 33.85
C LYS A 15 -3.34 26.77 34.06
N ARG A 16 -4.01 26.00 33.19
CA ARG A 16 -5.43 25.64 33.35
C ARG A 16 -5.63 24.50 34.34
N ILE A 17 -4.62 23.66 34.49
CA ILE A 17 -4.55 22.57 35.48
C ILE A 17 -3.15 22.54 36.10
N ALA A 18 -3.04 22.04 37.34
CA ALA A 18 -1.78 22.06 38.08
C ALA A 18 -0.77 21.01 37.58
N GLU A 19 -1.26 19.84 37.16
CA GLU A 19 -0.43 18.71 36.74
C GLU A 19 -1.10 17.92 35.61
N ASN A 20 -0.32 17.09 34.94
CA ASN A 20 -0.79 16.27 33.82
C ASN A 20 -1.21 14.88 34.34
N PRO A 21 -2.51 14.59 34.48
CA PRO A 21 -2.99 13.30 35.02
C PRO A 21 -2.71 12.12 34.08
N ALA A 22 -2.35 12.38 32.82
CA ALA A 22 -1.96 11.36 31.86
C ALA A 22 -0.43 11.17 31.78
N ALA A 23 0.35 11.90 32.59
CA ALA A 23 1.79 11.69 32.69
C ALA A 23 2.09 10.30 33.25
N GLY A 24 3.04 9.59 32.64
CA GLY A 24 3.44 8.25 33.08
C GLY A 24 2.44 7.12 32.81
N VAL A 25 1.24 7.41 32.30
CA VAL A 25 0.25 6.39 31.94
C VAL A 25 0.76 5.57 30.75
N LYS A 26 1.20 4.34 31.05
CA LYS A 26 1.61 3.37 30.02
C LYS A 26 0.37 2.72 29.44
N VAL A 27 0.08 3.04 28.18
CA VAL A 27 -0.91 2.27 27.42
C VAL A 27 -0.37 0.87 27.24
N PRO A 28 -1.17 -0.19 27.48
CA PRO A 28 -0.80 -1.54 27.06
C PRO A 28 -0.34 -1.47 25.60
N ARG A 29 0.81 -2.06 25.28
CA ARG A 29 1.23 -2.18 23.87
C ARG A 29 0.11 -2.94 23.18
N THR A 30 -0.63 -2.27 22.31
CA THR A 30 -1.54 -2.94 21.39
C THR A 30 -0.72 -4.00 20.65
N SER A 31 -1.36 -5.14 20.41
CA SER A 31 -0.92 -6.38 19.76
C SER A 31 0.31 -6.27 18.85
N SER A 32 1.05 -7.38 18.74
CA SER A 32 2.19 -7.51 17.83
C SER A 32 1.84 -6.91 16.45
N PHE A 33 2.76 -6.13 15.87
CA PHE A 33 2.60 -5.59 14.52
C PHE A 33 2.74 -6.68 13.44
N ALA A 34 3.05 -7.92 13.85
CA ALA A 34 3.21 -9.04 12.94
C ALA A 34 1.93 -9.23 12.14
N VAL A 35 2.08 -9.32 10.82
CA VAL A 35 0.98 -9.76 9.95
C VAL A 35 0.63 -11.21 10.28
N ASP A 36 -0.65 -11.55 10.28
CA ASP A 36 -1.11 -12.93 10.40
C ASP A 36 -1.00 -13.61 9.02
N GLU A 37 -0.48 -14.83 8.96
CA GLU A 37 -0.38 -15.60 7.72
C GLU A 37 -1.76 -15.85 7.10
N ASP A 38 -2.82 -15.97 7.92
CA ASP A 38 -4.20 -16.12 7.47
C ASP A 38 -4.76 -14.86 6.77
N GLU A 39 -4.09 -13.71 6.91
CA GLU A 39 -4.42 -12.46 6.23
C GLU A 39 -3.68 -12.28 4.89
N ILE A 40 -2.79 -13.22 4.54
CA ILE A 40 -2.04 -13.22 3.29
C ILE A 40 -2.77 -14.14 2.29
N PRO A 41 -3.24 -13.62 1.15
CA PRO A 41 -3.84 -14.46 0.11
C PRO A 41 -2.78 -15.31 -0.58
N THR A 42 -3.14 -16.52 -1.00
CA THR A 42 -2.33 -17.33 -1.93
C THR A 42 -2.39 -16.76 -3.35
N LEU A 43 -1.48 -17.20 -4.24
CA LEU A 43 -1.51 -16.79 -5.65
C LEU A 43 -2.86 -17.11 -6.32
N GLU A 44 -3.40 -18.31 -6.09
CA GLU A 44 -4.70 -18.73 -6.63
C GLU A 44 -5.83 -17.81 -6.15
N GLU A 45 -5.80 -17.40 -4.87
CA GLU A 45 -6.78 -16.46 -4.33
C GLU A 45 -6.62 -15.05 -4.90
N VAL A 46 -5.38 -14.59 -5.13
CA VAL A 46 -5.11 -13.31 -5.83
C VAL A 46 -5.75 -13.32 -7.23
N ASP A 47 -5.55 -14.39 -7.99
CA ASP A 47 -6.09 -14.54 -9.35
C ASP A 47 -7.62 -14.67 -9.34
N LEU A 48 -8.20 -15.36 -8.36
CA LEU A 48 -9.65 -15.40 -8.16
C LEU A 48 -10.21 -14.00 -7.90
N VAL A 49 -9.56 -13.20 -7.06
CA VAL A 49 -9.99 -11.81 -6.82
C VAL A 49 -9.87 -10.98 -8.09
N ALA A 50 -8.78 -11.11 -8.85
CA ALA A 50 -8.62 -10.44 -10.14
C ALA A 50 -9.69 -10.85 -11.17
N LYS A 51 -10.12 -12.11 -11.16
CA LYS A 51 -11.19 -12.63 -12.01
C LYS A 51 -12.57 -12.06 -11.67
N TYR A 52 -12.89 -11.95 -10.39
CA TYR A 52 -14.24 -11.55 -9.93
C TYR A 52 -14.42 -10.06 -9.63
N ILE A 53 -13.32 -9.30 -9.50
CA ILE A 53 -13.42 -7.85 -9.35
C ILE A 53 -13.95 -7.19 -10.63
N SER A 54 -14.61 -6.04 -10.49
CA SER A 54 -15.06 -5.27 -11.65
C SER A 54 -13.91 -5.07 -12.64
N PRO A 55 -14.10 -5.29 -13.96
CA PRO A 55 -13.00 -5.36 -14.93
C PRO A 55 -12.09 -4.13 -14.95
N GLN A 56 -12.66 -2.94 -14.73
CA GLN A 56 -11.92 -1.66 -14.62
C GLN A 56 -10.92 -1.63 -13.46
N TYR A 57 -11.10 -2.46 -12.43
CA TYR A 57 -10.20 -2.56 -11.27
C TYR A 57 -9.30 -3.80 -11.32
N ARG A 58 -9.36 -4.64 -12.36
CA ARG A 58 -8.57 -5.87 -12.41
C ARG A 58 -7.07 -5.61 -12.26
N LEU A 59 -6.53 -4.61 -12.98
CA LEU A 59 -5.12 -4.21 -12.88
C LEU A 59 -4.70 -3.81 -11.46
N THR A 60 -5.62 -3.26 -10.65
CA THR A 60 -5.31 -2.85 -9.27
C THR A 60 -4.88 -4.03 -8.40
N ILE A 61 -5.33 -5.24 -8.71
CA ILE A 61 -4.98 -6.44 -7.95
C ILE A 61 -3.50 -6.76 -8.13
N TYR A 62 -3.02 -6.80 -9.38
CA TYR A 62 -1.62 -7.08 -9.67
C TYR A 62 -0.70 -5.91 -9.31
N LEU A 63 -1.13 -4.66 -9.44
CA LEU A 63 -0.34 -3.51 -8.94
C LEU A 63 -0.07 -3.61 -7.43
N GLN A 64 -1.03 -4.12 -6.64
CA GLN A 64 -0.86 -4.31 -5.20
C GLN A 64 -0.11 -5.61 -4.88
N ALA A 65 -0.41 -6.72 -5.57
CA ALA A 65 0.15 -8.03 -5.31
C ALA A 65 1.58 -8.22 -5.85
N ALA A 66 1.90 -7.60 -7.00
CA ALA A 66 3.17 -7.77 -7.68
C ALA A 66 4.15 -6.60 -7.48
N ALA A 67 3.64 -5.39 -7.20
CA ALA A 67 4.47 -4.21 -6.93
C ALA A 67 4.24 -3.61 -5.53
N GLY A 68 3.45 -4.28 -4.68
CA GLY A 68 3.27 -3.88 -3.29
C GLY A 68 2.66 -2.49 -3.10
N LEU A 69 1.94 -1.94 -4.09
CA LEU A 69 1.39 -0.59 -3.98
C LEU A 69 0.33 -0.48 -2.87
N ARG A 70 0.18 0.70 -2.26
CA ARG A 70 -0.97 0.98 -1.39
C ARG A 70 -2.21 1.21 -2.24
N ILE A 71 -3.41 1.02 -1.68
CA ILE A 71 -4.68 1.30 -2.37
C ILE A 71 -4.68 2.71 -2.98
N SER A 72 -4.34 3.72 -2.17
CA SER A 72 -4.30 5.11 -2.64
C SER A 72 -3.28 5.36 -3.76
N GLU A 73 -2.14 4.66 -3.74
CA GLU A 73 -1.11 4.75 -4.78
C GLU A 73 -1.57 4.04 -6.06
N THR A 74 -2.21 2.89 -5.89
CA THR A 74 -2.77 2.07 -6.98
C THR A 74 -3.88 2.82 -7.71
N LEU A 75 -4.80 3.43 -6.97
CA LEU A 75 -5.87 4.24 -7.56
C LEU A 75 -5.32 5.47 -8.27
N ALA A 76 -4.16 5.99 -7.88
CA ALA A 76 -3.48 7.10 -8.53
C ALA A 76 -2.52 6.67 -9.64
N PHE A 77 -2.48 5.39 -9.99
CA PHE A 77 -1.56 4.89 -11.00
C PHE A 77 -1.87 5.54 -12.35
N ALA A 78 -0.84 6.17 -12.91
CA ALA A 78 -0.90 6.96 -14.13
C ALA A 78 0.01 6.37 -15.21
N THR A 79 -0.23 6.74 -16.47
CA THR A 79 0.63 6.36 -17.60
C THR A 79 2.09 6.75 -17.34
N GLU A 80 2.31 7.93 -16.75
CA GLU A 80 3.63 8.44 -16.36
C GLU A 80 4.36 7.61 -15.29
N CYS A 81 3.72 6.62 -14.65
CA CYS A 81 4.39 5.74 -13.68
C CYS A 81 5.26 4.67 -14.35
N ARG A 82 4.96 4.30 -15.60
CA ARG A 82 5.63 3.20 -16.31
C ARG A 82 7.06 3.55 -16.68
N ARG A 83 8.02 2.68 -16.40
CA ARG A 83 9.40 2.74 -16.89
C ARG A 83 9.79 1.34 -17.38
N THR A 84 10.91 1.23 -18.07
CA THR A 84 11.50 -0.07 -18.39
C THR A 84 11.93 -0.76 -17.09
N ASP A 85 11.44 -1.97 -16.84
CA ASP A 85 11.77 -2.86 -15.69
C ASP A 85 11.30 -2.41 -14.29
N PHE A 86 10.73 -1.21 -14.15
CA PHE A 86 10.22 -0.73 -12.88
C PHE A 86 9.07 0.27 -13.05
N ILE A 87 8.35 0.53 -11.96
CA ILE A 87 7.38 1.64 -11.88
C ILE A 87 7.88 2.71 -10.92
N ARG A 88 7.65 3.97 -11.29
CA ARG A 88 7.94 5.15 -10.47
C ARG A 88 6.64 5.75 -9.95
N VAL A 89 6.47 5.71 -8.64
CA VAL A 89 5.26 6.26 -7.99
C VAL A 89 5.58 7.59 -7.32
N ARG A 90 4.75 8.59 -7.58
CA ARG A 90 4.86 9.98 -7.07
C ARG A 90 3.62 10.44 -6.31
N TRP A 91 2.46 9.95 -6.74
CA TRP A 91 1.16 10.43 -6.30
C TRP A 91 0.36 9.32 -5.64
N GLN A 92 -0.55 9.74 -4.76
CA GLN A 92 -1.58 8.87 -4.21
C GLN A 92 -2.88 9.66 -4.06
N VAL A 93 -3.99 8.93 -4.09
CA VAL A 93 -5.31 9.48 -3.80
C VAL A 93 -5.43 9.77 -2.29
N SER A 94 -5.85 10.98 -1.92
CA SER A 94 -6.04 11.36 -0.52
C SER A 94 -6.99 10.42 0.22
N SER A 95 -6.62 10.06 1.46
CA SER A 95 -7.51 9.28 2.35
C SER A 95 -8.69 10.09 2.88
N LYS A 96 -8.64 11.42 2.79
CA LYS A 96 -9.72 12.33 3.19
C LYS A 96 -10.22 13.05 1.95
N ALA A 97 -11.53 12.99 1.72
CA ALA A 97 -12.17 13.93 0.81
C ALA A 97 -11.92 15.35 1.30
N ASN A 98 -11.66 16.27 0.38
CA ASN A 98 -11.47 17.67 0.74
C ASN A 98 -12.78 18.23 1.31
N ARG A 99 -12.69 18.98 2.43
CA ARG A 99 -13.86 19.44 3.19
C ARG A 99 -14.77 20.41 2.42
N GLY A 100 -14.23 21.10 1.40
CA GLY A 100 -14.97 22.11 0.63
C GLY A 100 -15.73 21.57 -0.58
N ASP A 101 -15.25 20.52 -1.23
CA ASP A 101 -15.81 20.00 -2.49
C ASP A 101 -16.13 18.49 -2.43
N CYS A 102 -15.84 17.82 -1.31
CA CYS A 102 -15.92 16.37 -1.12
C CYS A 102 -15.16 15.55 -2.17
N ARG A 103 -14.17 16.16 -2.86
CA ARG A 103 -13.39 15.49 -3.91
C ARG A 103 -12.13 14.87 -3.34
N THR A 104 -11.78 13.70 -3.88
CA THR A 104 -10.49 13.07 -3.63
C THR A 104 -9.43 13.69 -4.53
N ARG A 105 -8.43 14.33 -3.92
CA ARG A 105 -7.32 14.97 -4.63
C ARG A 105 -6.09 14.06 -4.63
N PHE A 106 -5.23 14.24 -5.62
CA PHE A 106 -3.88 13.69 -5.56
C PHE A 106 -3.07 14.42 -4.50
N VAL A 107 -2.31 13.65 -3.73
CA VAL A 107 -1.38 14.15 -2.72
C VAL A 107 -0.05 13.41 -2.87
N PRO A 108 1.06 14.02 -2.41
CA PRO A 108 2.34 13.33 -2.38
C PRO A 108 2.29 12.03 -1.58
N LEU A 109 3.24 11.13 -1.84
CA LEU A 109 3.38 9.88 -1.09
C LEU A 109 3.53 10.11 0.41
N LYS A 110 3.04 9.15 1.20
CA LYS A 110 3.13 9.21 2.66
C LYS A 110 4.61 9.23 3.06
N HIS A 111 4.96 10.12 3.99
CA HIS A 111 6.33 10.32 4.47
C HIS A 111 7.31 10.89 3.44
N ARG A 112 6.82 11.45 2.34
CA ARG A 112 7.63 12.06 1.29
C ARG A 112 7.17 13.49 1.01
N ALA A 113 8.12 14.34 0.60
CA ALA A 113 7.82 15.68 0.12
C ALA A 113 7.17 15.63 -1.28
N GLU A 114 6.63 16.75 -1.73
CA GLU A 114 6.13 16.83 -3.10
C GLU A 114 7.29 16.74 -4.11
N GLY A 115 7.09 15.96 -5.18
CA GLY A 115 8.11 15.72 -6.21
C GLY A 115 9.03 14.53 -5.90
N GLU A 116 9.11 14.11 -4.64
CA GLU A 116 9.77 12.85 -4.28
C GLU A 116 9.02 11.64 -4.82
N TYR A 117 9.76 10.58 -5.09
CA TYR A 117 9.25 9.35 -5.69
C TYR A 117 9.82 8.13 -4.98
N ARG A 118 9.28 6.97 -5.33
CA ARG A 118 9.96 5.70 -5.11
C ARG A 118 9.83 4.83 -6.36
N ASP A 119 10.85 4.06 -6.61
CA ASP A 119 10.90 3.08 -7.69
C ASP A 119 10.65 1.69 -7.11
N ILE A 120 9.89 0.87 -7.83
CA ILE A 120 9.58 -0.50 -7.47
C ILE A 120 9.88 -1.37 -8.70
N PRO A 121 10.74 -2.39 -8.58
CA PRO A 121 11.00 -3.30 -9.70
C PRO A 121 9.72 -4.03 -10.08
N THR A 122 9.54 -4.27 -11.38
CA THR A 122 8.36 -4.95 -11.90
C THR A 122 8.77 -6.17 -12.70
N ALA A 123 8.07 -7.28 -12.46
CA ALA A 123 8.21 -8.47 -13.30
C ALA A 123 7.55 -8.23 -14.67
N PRO A 124 8.01 -8.92 -15.74
CA PRO A 124 7.50 -8.72 -17.11
C PRO A 124 5.98 -8.87 -17.23
N PHE A 125 5.37 -9.86 -16.56
CA PHE A 125 3.93 -10.09 -16.61
C PHE A 125 3.11 -8.87 -16.13
N LEU A 126 3.65 -8.06 -15.21
CA LEU A 126 2.93 -6.88 -14.74
C LEU A 126 2.86 -5.81 -15.84
N GLU A 127 3.88 -5.72 -16.69
CA GLU A 127 3.85 -4.83 -17.85
C GLU A 127 2.85 -5.32 -18.88
N GLU A 128 2.78 -6.62 -19.13
CA GLU A 128 1.74 -7.24 -19.98
C GLU A 128 0.33 -6.91 -19.47
N GLU A 129 0.12 -7.01 -18.15
CA GLU A 129 -1.15 -6.65 -17.49
C GLU A 129 -1.49 -5.16 -17.61
N ILE A 130 -0.49 -4.27 -17.54
CA ILE A 130 -0.67 -2.84 -17.76
C ILE A 130 -1.05 -2.55 -19.21
N VAL A 131 -0.38 -3.18 -20.18
CA VAL A 131 -0.67 -3.02 -21.61
C VAL A 131 -2.08 -3.53 -21.93
N ALA A 132 -2.42 -4.75 -21.52
CA ALA A 132 -3.76 -5.33 -21.74
C ALA A 132 -4.87 -4.50 -21.08
N HIS A 133 -4.59 -3.88 -19.93
CA HIS A 133 -5.52 -2.95 -19.31
C HIS A 133 -5.69 -1.69 -20.16
N ALA A 134 -4.59 -1.08 -20.61
CA ALA A 134 -4.61 0.14 -21.42
C ALA A 134 -5.33 -0.04 -22.76
N GLU A 135 -5.22 -1.22 -23.39
CA GLU A 135 -5.93 -1.56 -24.64
C GLU A 135 -7.45 -1.59 -24.46
N ARG A 136 -7.93 -1.98 -23.28
CA ARG A 136 -9.36 -2.07 -22.98
C ARG A 136 -9.90 -0.81 -22.30
N TRP A 137 -9.03 -0.13 -21.56
CA TRP A 137 -9.38 1.01 -20.73
C TRP A 137 -8.39 2.17 -20.95
N ASP A 138 -8.73 3.07 -21.88
CA ASP A 138 -8.03 4.35 -22.03
C ASP A 138 -7.85 5.09 -20.70
N ALA A 139 -6.67 5.71 -20.55
CA ALA A 139 -6.39 6.62 -19.47
C ALA A 139 -7.23 7.88 -19.58
N VAL A 140 -7.61 8.45 -18.42
CA VAL A 140 -8.44 9.64 -18.32
C VAL A 140 -7.59 10.76 -17.74
N PRO A 141 -7.50 11.94 -18.39
CA PRO A 141 -6.78 13.08 -17.85
C PRO A 141 -7.55 13.65 -16.65
N VAL A 142 -6.85 13.81 -15.53
CA VAL A 142 -7.38 14.42 -14.31
C VAL A 142 -6.50 15.58 -13.90
N VAL A 143 -7.07 16.78 -13.91
CA VAL A 143 -6.42 18.01 -13.46
C VAL A 143 -6.60 18.18 -11.96
N PHE A 144 -5.53 18.56 -11.27
CA PHE A 144 -5.53 18.87 -9.84
C PHE A 144 -4.50 19.95 -9.52
N THR A 145 -4.79 20.73 -8.47
CA THR A 145 -3.85 21.72 -7.95
C THR A 145 -2.96 21.08 -6.89
N ASP A 146 -1.65 21.25 -7.04
CA ASP A 146 -0.64 20.76 -6.09
C ASP A 146 -0.59 21.62 -4.80
N LYS A 147 0.30 21.28 -3.84
CA LYS A 147 0.39 22.07 -2.59
C LYS A 147 0.97 23.46 -2.80
N GLY A 148 1.69 23.67 -3.90
CA GLY A 148 2.25 24.95 -4.32
C GLY A 148 1.27 25.83 -5.10
N GLY A 149 0.02 25.40 -5.29
CA GLY A 149 -0.99 26.15 -6.03
C GLY A 149 -0.85 26.04 -7.55
N ARG A 150 -0.05 25.10 -8.05
CA ARG A 150 0.13 24.89 -9.50
C ARG A 150 -0.79 23.78 -9.98
N ASP A 151 -1.43 24.01 -11.10
CA ASP A 151 -2.24 22.99 -11.76
C ASP A 151 -1.34 21.96 -12.44
N LYS A 152 -1.69 20.69 -12.24
CA LYS A 152 -1.05 19.51 -12.80
C LYS A 152 -2.10 18.61 -13.41
N GLU A 153 -1.69 17.85 -14.40
CA GLU A 153 -2.53 16.87 -15.07
C GLU A 153 -1.88 15.48 -14.94
N LEU A 154 -2.69 14.46 -14.67
CA LEU A 154 -2.28 13.05 -14.70
C LEU A 154 -3.27 12.25 -15.53
N GLU A 155 -2.74 11.45 -16.45
CA GLU A 155 -3.51 10.46 -17.19
C GLU A 155 -3.60 9.16 -16.38
N VAL A 156 -4.75 8.92 -15.77
CA VAL A 156 -4.98 7.82 -14.81
C VAL A 156 -5.96 6.80 -15.34
N PHE A 157 -5.77 5.53 -14.95
CA PHE A 157 -6.61 4.43 -15.46
C PHE A 157 -7.94 4.27 -14.70
N PHE A 158 -8.00 4.69 -13.44
CA PHE A 158 -9.11 4.34 -12.54
C PHE A 158 -10.10 5.47 -12.26
N ALA A 159 -9.97 6.61 -12.93
CA ALA A 159 -10.94 7.71 -12.81
C ALA A 159 -12.27 7.35 -13.50
N PRO A 160 -13.41 7.88 -13.01
CA PRO A 160 -14.68 7.75 -13.72
C PRO A 160 -14.62 8.37 -15.11
N ARG A 161 -15.22 7.70 -16.09
CA ARG A 161 -15.22 8.14 -17.50
C ARG A 161 -16.29 9.18 -17.83
N GLU A 162 -17.27 9.38 -16.95
CA GLU A 162 -18.31 10.38 -17.14
C GLU A 162 -17.73 11.80 -17.01
N ARG A 163 -17.89 12.58 -18.08
CA ARG A 163 -17.44 13.98 -18.18
C ARG A 163 -18.05 14.81 -17.05
N GLY A 164 -17.22 15.51 -16.29
CA GLY A 164 -17.64 16.39 -15.17
C GLY A 164 -17.58 15.77 -13.77
N LYS A 165 -17.34 14.45 -13.65
CA LYS A 165 -17.11 13.75 -12.37
C LYS A 165 -15.62 13.44 -12.16
N GLY A 166 -14.72 14.35 -12.50
CA GLY A 166 -13.24 14.24 -12.43
C GLY A 166 -12.68 14.08 -11.01
N THR A 167 -13.24 13.17 -10.24
CA THR A 167 -12.87 12.85 -8.88
C THR A 167 -12.42 11.41 -8.85
N MET A 168 -11.21 11.18 -8.39
CA MET A 168 -10.68 9.82 -8.24
C MET A 168 -11.58 8.99 -7.33
N PRO A 169 -11.76 7.68 -7.63
CA PRO A 169 -12.49 6.80 -6.73
C PRO A 169 -11.85 6.82 -5.35
N THR A 170 -12.70 6.77 -4.32
CA THR A 170 -12.20 6.71 -2.94
C THR A 170 -11.71 5.29 -2.62
N ALA A 171 -10.85 5.17 -1.61
CA ALA A 171 -10.47 3.87 -1.07
C ALA A 171 -11.70 3.06 -0.60
N THR A 172 -12.76 3.72 -0.13
CA THR A 172 -14.02 3.10 0.29
C THR A 172 -14.78 2.50 -0.90
N THR A 173 -14.87 3.26 -2.01
CA THR A 173 -15.47 2.78 -3.26
C THR A 173 -14.74 1.54 -3.76
N TYR A 174 -13.41 1.61 -3.81
CA TYR A 174 -12.59 0.47 -4.20
C TYR A 174 -12.77 -0.74 -3.25
N ALA A 175 -12.77 -0.51 -1.93
CA ALA A 175 -12.97 -1.57 -0.93
C ALA A 175 -14.34 -2.27 -1.08
N TYR A 176 -15.37 -1.54 -1.52
CA TYR A 176 -16.68 -2.14 -1.85
C TYR A 176 -16.57 -3.12 -3.02
N HIS A 177 -15.92 -2.74 -4.12
CA HIS A 177 -15.69 -3.63 -5.27
C HIS A 177 -14.84 -4.85 -4.88
N PHE A 178 -13.79 -4.64 -4.10
CA PHE A 178 -12.94 -5.71 -3.59
C PHE A 178 -13.72 -6.70 -2.70
N LYS A 179 -14.54 -6.21 -1.77
CA LYS A 179 -15.41 -7.05 -0.94
C LYS A 179 -16.42 -7.84 -1.77
N LYS A 180 -16.97 -7.25 -2.83
CA LYS A 180 -17.88 -7.94 -3.75
C LYS A 180 -17.14 -9.06 -4.50
N ALA A 181 -15.91 -8.81 -4.95
CA ALA A 181 -15.06 -9.80 -5.61
C ALA A 181 -14.77 -10.99 -4.69
N LEU A 182 -14.36 -10.74 -3.44
CA LEU A 182 -14.11 -11.79 -2.45
C LEU A 182 -15.34 -12.67 -2.21
N LYS A 183 -16.52 -12.05 -2.06
CA LYS A 183 -17.77 -12.81 -1.89
C LYS A 183 -18.09 -13.66 -3.12
N ALA A 184 -17.93 -13.13 -4.32
CA ALA A 184 -18.16 -13.87 -5.56
C ALA A 184 -17.15 -15.00 -5.77
N ALA A 185 -15.92 -14.83 -5.28
CA ALA A 185 -14.86 -15.83 -5.28
C ALA A 185 -15.01 -16.90 -4.18
N GLY A 186 -16.00 -16.79 -3.29
CA GLY A 186 -16.13 -17.67 -2.12
C GLY A 186 -15.09 -17.43 -1.02
N LEU A 187 -14.31 -16.34 -1.10
CA LEU A 187 -13.24 -15.99 -0.16
C LEU A 187 -13.79 -15.19 1.03
N VAL A 188 -14.60 -15.88 1.83
CA VAL A 188 -15.22 -15.37 3.05
C VAL A 188 -14.84 -16.24 4.25
N ARG A 189 -14.79 -15.62 5.43
CA ARG A 189 -14.64 -16.34 6.70
C ARG A 189 -15.96 -17.04 7.06
N ALA A 190 -15.91 -17.91 8.07
CA ALA A 190 -17.09 -18.62 8.59
C ALA A 190 -18.24 -17.68 9.02
N ASP A 191 -17.93 -16.44 9.43
CA ASP A 191 -18.91 -15.41 9.80
C ASP A 191 -19.47 -14.63 8.59
N GLY A 192 -19.16 -15.04 7.37
CA GLY A 192 -19.60 -14.42 6.11
C GLY A 192 -18.91 -13.09 5.78
N LYS A 193 -17.91 -12.66 6.58
CA LYS A 193 -17.12 -11.46 6.27
C LYS A 193 -16.04 -11.80 5.23
N PRO A 194 -15.65 -10.83 4.38
CA PRO A 194 -14.54 -11.02 3.45
C PRO A 194 -13.28 -11.51 4.18
N LYS A 195 -12.61 -12.53 3.62
CA LYS A 195 -11.40 -13.12 4.18
C LYS A 195 -10.24 -12.12 4.19
N TYR A 196 -10.08 -11.38 3.11
CA TYR A 196 -8.98 -10.43 2.97
C TYR A 196 -9.44 -8.98 2.96
N THR A 197 -8.51 -8.09 3.28
CA THR A 197 -8.61 -6.66 2.92
C THR A 197 -7.71 -6.40 1.72
N PRO A 198 -7.86 -5.27 1.01
CA PRO A 198 -6.94 -5.00 -0.09
C PRO A 198 -5.48 -4.84 0.36
N HIS A 199 -5.23 -4.53 1.64
CA HIS A 199 -3.87 -4.50 2.18
C HIS A 199 -3.23 -5.90 2.20
N GLY A 200 -4.04 -6.97 2.23
CA GLY A 200 -3.58 -8.36 2.11
C GLY A 200 -2.78 -8.61 0.84
N LEU A 201 -3.14 -7.99 -0.30
CA LEU A 201 -2.35 -8.08 -1.53
C LEU A 201 -0.94 -7.49 -1.38
N ARG A 202 -0.82 -6.40 -0.63
CA ARG A 202 0.48 -5.82 -0.32
C ARG A 202 1.28 -6.66 0.68
N HIS A 203 0.60 -7.36 1.59
CA HIS A 203 1.23 -8.38 2.43
C HIS A 203 1.73 -9.56 1.60
N PHE A 204 0.98 -9.99 0.59
CA PHE A 204 1.41 -11.02 -0.37
C PHE A 204 2.70 -10.64 -1.09
N PHE A 205 2.81 -9.41 -1.63
CA PHE A 205 4.07 -8.93 -2.23
C PHE A 205 5.25 -9.02 -1.25
N ALA A 206 5.07 -8.47 -0.05
CA ALA A 206 6.15 -8.36 0.93
C ALA A 206 6.59 -9.73 1.45
N SER A 207 5.64 -10.58 1.84
CA SER A 207 5.89 -11.94 2.33
C SER A 207 6.55 -12.80 1.25
N THR A 208 6.04 -12.77 0.01
CA THR A 208 6.62 -13.53 -1.10
C THR A 208 8.06 -13.11 -1.38
N ALA A 209 8.34 -11.81 -1.46
CA ALA A 209 9.69 -11.31 -1.69
C ALA A 209 10.66 -11.73 -0.56
N LEU A 210 10.24 -11.58 0.69
CA LEU A 210 11.07 -11.92 1.86
C LEU A 210 11.30 -13.43 2.00
N ALA A 211 10.27 -14.24 1.78
CA ALA A 211 10.36 -15.70 1.80
C ALA A 211 11.34 -16.22 0.73
N ASN A 212 11.43 -15.53 -0.42
CA ASN A 212 12.35 -15.83 -1.50
C ASN A 212 13.73 -15.14 -1.36
N GLY A 213 14.06 -14.64 -0.16
CA GLY A 213 15.41 -14.17 0.17
C GLY A 213 15.75 -12.77 -0.31
N ILE A 214 14.78 -11.97 -0.78
CA ILE A 214 15.04 -10.56 -1.07
C ILE A 214 15.37 -9.83 0.24
N PRO A 215 16.44 -9.02 0.28
CA PRO A 215 16.83 -8.31 1.49
C PRO A 215 15.72 -7.40 2.04
N ILE A 216 15.47 -7.47 3.34
CA ILE A 216 14.37 -6.74 3.99
C ILE A 216 14.45 -5.22 3.83
N HIS A 217 15.66 -4.66 3.69
CA HIS A 217 15.84 -3.23 3.47
C HIS A 217 15.39 -2.78 2.08
N GLU A 218 15.54 -3.63 1.05
CA GLU A 218 15.04 -3.38 -0.30
C GLU A 218 13.52 -3.46 -0.34
N VAL A 219 12.94 -4.54 0.22
CA VAL A 219 11.48 -4.67 0.34
C VAL A 219 10.90 -3.47 1.10
N SER A 220 11.54 -3.05 2.20
CA SER A 220 11.15 -1.85 2.96
C SER A 220 11.17 -0.58 2.12
N ARG A 221 12.17 -0.43 1.24
CA ARG A 221 12.35 0.72 0.34
C ARG A 221 11.26 0.74 -0.72
N TRP A 222 10.98 -0.38 -1.39
CA TRP A 222 9.94 -0.51 -2.41
C TRP A 222 8.53 -0.34 -1.82
N LEU A 223 8.30 -0.86 -0.62
CA LEU A 223 7.09 -0.60 0.16
C LEU A 223 6.98 0.87 0.61
N GLY A 224 8.06 1.66 0.55
CA GLY A 224 8.09 3.04 1.00
C GLY A 224 7.71 3.19 2.48
N HIS A 225 8.31 2.37 3.33
CA HIS A 225 8.24 2.53 4.78
C HIS A 225 9.22 3.62 5.23
N LYS A 226 8.81 4.45 6.21
CA LYS A 226 9.67 5.50 6.77
C LYS A 226 10.87 4.93 7.52
N SER A 227 10.74 3.71 8.05
CA SER A 227 11.79 3.01 8.79
C SER A 227 11.75 1.53 8.45
N ILE A 228 12.94 0.93 8.29
CA ILE A 228 13.10 -0.52 8.13
C ILE A 228 12.48 -1.27 9.31
N LYS A 229 12.50 -0.66 10.52
CA LYS A 229 11.86 -1.23 11.72
C LYS A 229 10.40 -1.60 11.47
N THR A 230 9.65 -0.79 10.71
CA THR A 230 8.26 -1.10 10.37
C THR A 230 8.15 -2.41 9.59
N THR A 231 9.07 -2.65 8.65
CA THR A 231 9.10 -3.89 7.86
C THR A 231 9.47 -5.09 8.72
N VAL A 232 10.46 -4.93 9.60
CA VAL A 232 10.87 -5.97 10.57
C VAL A 232 9.73 -6.30 11.53
N ASP A 233 9.07 -5.29 12.09
CA ASP A 233 7.97 -5.46 13.05
C ASP A 233 6.77 -6.18 12.42
N ILE A 234 6.51 -5.97 11.11
CA ILE A 234 5.38 -6.56 10.40
C ILE A 234 5.72 -7.95 9.83
N TYR A 235 6.86 -8.09 9.17
CA TYR A 235 7.17 -9.27 8.35
C TYR A 235 8.37 -10.07 8.85
N GLY A 236 9.08 -9.60 9.88
CA GLY A 236 10.34 -10.22 10.32
C GLY A 236 10.21 -11.70 10.69
N HIS A 237 9.04 -12.13 11.15
CA HIS A 237 8.75 -13.53 11.48
C HIS A 237 8.54 -14.43 10.24
N LEU A 238 8.26 -13.85 9.06
CA LEU A 238 8.11 -14.59 7.79
C LEU A 238 9.45 -14.80 7.08
N VAL A 239 10.53 -14.17 7.55
CA VAL A 239 11.84 -14.32 6.95
C VAL A 239 12.41 -15.69 7.34
N PRO A 240 12.77 -16.54 6.35
CA PRO A 240 13.33 -17.85 6.66
C PRO A 240 14.59 -17.74 7.51
N GLY A 241 14.71 -18.61 8.52
CA GLY A 241 15.92 -18.71 9.32
C GLY A 241 17.13 -19.02 8.44
N ALA A 242 18.18 -18.21 8.55
CA ALA A 242 19.38 -18.33 7.71
C ALA A 242 20.56 -19.01 8.40
N TRP A 243 20.33 -19.70 9.53
CA TRP A 243 21.40 -20.28 10.36
C TRP A 243 22.30 -21.25 9.58
N HIS A 244 21.72 -22.27 8.94
CA HIS A 244 22.48 -23.27 8.18
C HIS A 244 23.13 -22.66 6.93
N ARG A 245 22.38 -21.85 6.19
CA ARG A 245 22.88 -21.14 5.00
C ARG A 245 24.11 -20.28 5.31
N CYS A 246 24.11 -19.58 6.45
CA CYS A 246 25.25 -18.78 6.89
C CYS A 246 26.49 -19.65 7.17
N ARG A 247 26.30 -20.79 7.83
CA ARG A 247 27.41 -21.72 8.12
C ARG A 247 28.05 -22.26 6.84
N GLU A 248 27.22 -22.68 5.89
CA GLU A 248 27.67 -23.18 4.58
C GLU A 248 28.44 -22.10 3.81
N ILE A 249 27.85 -20.90 3.65
CA ILE A 249 28.52 -19.79 2.94
C ILE A 249 29.86 -19.42 3.59
N MET A 250 29.94 -19.39 4.92
CA MET A 250 31.20 -19.07 5.60
C MET A 250 32.24 -20.18 5.44
N GLN A 251 31.83 -21.45 5.46
CA GLN A 251 32.72 -22.59 5.20
C GLN A 251 33.28 -22.49 3.78
N ASP A 252 32.43 -22.32 2.76
CA ASP A 252 32.84 -22.26 1.36
C ASP A 252 33.71 -21.03 1.07
N ALA A 253 33.38 -19.87 1.67
CA ALA A 253 34.14 -18.64 1.47
C ALA A 253 35.53 -18.67 2.14
N MET A 254 35.65 -19.30 3.32
CA MET A 254 36.91 -19.34 4.06
C MET A 254 37.76 -20.57 3.74
N ARG A 255 37.13 -21.67 3.31
CA ARG A 255 37.74 -22.96 2.99
C ARG A 255 36.97 -23.61 1.83
N PRO A 256 37.13 -23.09 0.61
CA PRO A 256 36.51 -23.68 -0.57
C PRO A 256 37.02 -25.11 -0.75
N VAL A 257 36.09 -26.03 -1.02
CA VAL A 257 36.37 -27.45 -1.27
C VAL A 257 36.99 -27.63 -2.65
#